data_AF-A0A7Y6FA65-F1
#
_entry.id   AF-A0A7Y6FA65-F1
#
_cell.length_a   1.000
_cell.length_b   1.000
_cell.length_c   1.000
_cell.angle_alpha   90.00
_cell.angle_beta   90.00
_cell.angle_gamma   90.00
#
_symmetry.space_group_name_H-M   'P 1'
#
loop_
_entity.id
_entity.type
_entity.pdbx_description
1 polymer ?
#
loop_
_entity_poly.entity_id
_entity_poly.type
_entity_poly.pdbx_seq_one_letter_code
_entity_poly.pdbx_strand_id
1 'polypeptide(L)'
;MTGAALAAVAVGIILEDVPVFVAGGGVLALLILFAVLGGKRRPAGGEPPAGRLALARIEDLRATGGESADVPVKFRLTVAPEPEDGRPAYRVKITQHINLVDLPAYRPRGIAVVEYRPDKPWDVRIVTRPTPEWSRRVEEAEIDSAPDSTLVSNPDVDEGSWCLLVLLAFLAGAVLVVLLFRGPLFTAANDEDTPPDSPSKSSSTSRTFTTSTTVSGPSSSLLAFGRMRATAMELESRVDTAYVTEVTIEDHRMAVSGDSTRPPTETFHLQSLPYELLPTLVREARTTLGIRTPETWRIDITPPTGNGVGPRVRITVTGPEGTAHLDADATGRVVDRRGVGEAD
;
A
#
# COMPACT_ATOMS: atom_id res chain seq x y z
N MET A 1 -20.30 -15.36 -7.30
CA MET A 1 -20.45 -15.04 -5.86
C MET A 1 -21.91 -15.17 -5.37
N THR A 2 -22.93 -14.83 -6.16
CA THR A 2 -24.36 -14.94 -5.78
C THR A 2 -24.86 -16.38 -5.58
N GLY A 3 -24.39 -17.34 -6.38
CA GLY A 3 -24.82 -18.73 -6.29
C GLY A 3 -24.36 -19.47 -5.02
N ALA A 4 -23.17 -19.16 -4.52
CA ALA A 4 -22.64 -19.76 -3.29
C ALA A 4 -23.43 -19.31 -2.04
N ALA A 5 -23.86 -18.05 -2.01
CA ALA A 5 -24.68 -17.50 -0.92
C ALA A 5 -26.09 -18.11 -0.91
N LEU A 6 -26.70 -18.34 -2.07
CA LEU A 6 -28.01 -18.98 -2.21
C LEU A 6 -27.99 -20.46 -1.77
N ALA A 7 -26.91 -21.18 -2.10
CA ALA A 7 -26.72 -22.57 -1.68
C ALA A 7 -26.55 -22.71 -0.15
N ALA A 8 -25.82 -21.78 0.49
CA ALA A 8 -25.63 -21.79 1.94
C ALA A 8 -26.95 -21.54 2.71
N VAL A 9 -27.83 -20.67 2.20
CA VAL A 9 -29.15 -20.41 2.79
C VAL A 9 -30.07 -21.63 2.67
N ALA A 10 -30.08 -22.30 1.52
CA ALA A 10 -30.87 -23.51 1.33
C ALA A 10 -30.41 -24.67 2.24
N VAL A 11 -29.09 -24.85 2.40
CA VAL A 11 -28.50 -25.88 3.28
C VAL A 11 -28.75 -25.57 4.76
N GLY A 12 -28.75 -24.29 5.16
CA GLY A 12 -29.07 -23.87 6.53
C GLY A 12 -30.52 -24.08 6.93
N ILE A 13 -31.47 -23.97 5.99
CA ILE A 13 -32.90 -24.31 6.23
C ILE A 13 -33.08 -25.83 6.42
N ILE A 14 -32.29 -26.64 5.72
CA ILE A 14 -32.41 -28.11 5.76
C ILE A 14 -31.78 -28.72 7.03
N LEU A 15 -30.76 -28.08 7.62
CA LEU A 15 -30.05 -28.57 8.81
C LEU A 15 -30.65 -28.09 10.16
N GLU A 16 -31.69 -27.24 10.14
CA GLU A 16 -32.29 -26.60 11.33
C GLU A 16 -31.28 -25.95 12.30
N ASP A 17 -30.10 -25.59 11.78
CA ASP A 17 -29.01 -25.05 12.58
C ASP A 17 -29.05 -23.51 12.56
N VAL A 18 -29.72 -22.96 13.58
CA VAL A 18 -29.95 -21.51 13.79
C VAL A 18 -28.71 -20.63 13.55
N PRO A 19 -27.48 -21.02 13.96
CA PRO A 19 -26.29 -20.20 13.75
C PRO A 19 -25.93 -20.03 12.26
N VAL A 20 -26.13 -21.07 11.44
CA VAL A 20 -25.79 -21.07 10.02
C VAL A 20 -26.79 -20.23 9.22
N PHE A 21 -28.07 -20.29 9.61
CA PHE A 21 -29.12 -19.47 9.03
C PHE A 21 -28.91 -17.97 9.33
N VAL A 22 -28.55 -17.63 10.57
CA VAL A 22 -28.27 -16.24 10.98
C VAL A 22 -27.00 -15.69 10.28
N ALA A 23 -25.95 -16.50 10.15
CA ALA A 23 -24.74 -16.09 9.45
C ALA A 23 -24.98 -15.87 7.94
N GLY A 24 -25.65 -16.80 7.27
CA GLY A 24 -25.98 -16.69 5.84
C GLY A 24 -26.95 -15.56 5.53
N GLY A 25 -28.02 -15.43 6.33
CA GLY A 25 -28.99 -14.35 6.22
C GLY A 25 -28.39 -12.98 6.52
N GLY A 26 -27.49 -12.90 7.50
CA GLY A 26 -26.75 -11.68 7.84
C GLY A 26 -25.90 -11.17 6.69
N VAL A 27 -25.13 -12.07 6.03
CA VAL A 27 -24.32 -11.71 4.85
C VAL A 27 -25.21 -11.25 3.69
N LEU A 28 -26.34 -11.90 3.45
CA LEU A 28 -27.26 -11.52 2.38
C LEU A 28 -27.91 -10.15 2.64
N ALA A 29 -28.35 -9.89 3.87
CA ALA A 29 -28.93 -8.61 4.26
C ALA A 29 -27.90 -7.48 4.16
N LEU A 30 -26.65 -7.76 4.53
CA LEU A 30 -25.54 -6.81 4.42
C LEU A 30 -25.24 -6.49 2.95
N LEU A 31 -25.19 -7.49 2.06
CA LEU A 31 -25.02 -7.29 0.62
C LEU A 31 -26.17 -6.46 0.00
N ILE A 32 -27.42 -6.72 0.41
CA ILE A 32 -28.58 -5.94 -0.04
C ILE A 32 -28.49 -4.51 0.49
N LEU A 33 -28.10 -4.31 1.75
CA LEU A 33 -27.91 -2.98 2.33
C LEU A 33 -26.80 -2.21 1.61
N PHE A 34 -25.67 -2.85 1.26
CA PHE A 34 -24.61 -2.25 0.45
C PHE A 34 -25.09 -1.88 -0.95
N ALA A 35 -25.90 -2.72 -1.58
CA ALA A 35 -26.50 -2.41 -2.87
C ALA A 35 -27.47 -1.21 -2.79
N VAL A 36 -28.23 -1.10 -1.70
CA VAL A 36 -29.21 -0.01 -1.49
C VAL A 36 -28.52 1.31 -1.09
N LEU A 37 -27.48 1.27 -0.25
CA LEU A 37 -26.71 2.45 0.13
C LEU A 37 -25.77 2.92 -0.99
N GLY A 38 -25.12 2.00 -1.71
CA GLY A 38 -24.26 2.29 -2.85
C GLY A 38 -25.04 2.66 -4.12
N GLY A 39 -26.28 2.18 -4.26
CA GLY A 39 -27.13 2.44 -5.43
C GLY A 39 -27.81 3.82 -5.45
N LYS A 40 -27.69 4.62 -4.38
CA LYS A 40 -28.50 5.84 -4.19
C LYS A 40 -27.94 7.12 -4.81
N ARG A 41 -26.98 7.01 -5.73
CA ARG A 41 -26.57 8.11 -6.62
C ARG A 41 -26.53 7.67 -8.08
N ARG A 42 -27.60 7.04 -8.57
CA ARG A 42 -27.96 7.27 -9.97
C ARG A 42 -28.67 8.62 -10.01
N PRO A 43 -28.11 9.67 -10.65
CA PRO A 43 -28.92 10.83 -10.92
C PRO A 43 -30.13 10.35 -11.72
N ALA A 44 -31.32 10.65 -11.21
CA ALA A 44 -32.55 10.46 -11.95
C ALA A 44 -32.34 11.05 -13.35
N GLY A 45 -32.67 10.25 -14.37
CA GLY A 45 -32.59 10.65 -15.76
C GLY A 45 -33.50 11.83 -16.06
N GLY A 46 -33.05 13.03 -15.70
CA GLY A 46 -33.39 14.23 -16.45
C GLY A 46 -32.63 14.16 -17.76
N GLU A 47 -33.29 14.54 -18.85
CA GLU A 47 -32.66 14.75 -20.15
C GLU A 47 -31.33 15.49 -19.93
N PRO A 48 -30.16 14.92 -20.32
CA PRO A 48 -28.91 15.61 -20.11
C PRO A 48 -28.97 16.93 -20.86
N PRO A 49 -28.79 18.10 -20.20
CA PRO A 49 -28.70 19.37 -20.89
C PRO A 49 -27.66 19.25 -22.01
N ALA A 50 -28.02 19.71 -23.20
CA ALA A 50 -27.22 19.57 -24.41
C ALA A 50 -25.79 20.11 -24.18
N GLY A 51 -24.79 19.30 -24.51
CA GLY A 51 -23.40 19.75 -24.52
C GLY A 51 -23.22 20.89 -25.51
N ARG A 52 -22.46 21.91 -25.11
CA ARG A 52 -22.09 23.04 -25.97
C ARG A 52 -20.68 22.81 -26.50
N LEU A 53 -20.44 23.20 -27.74
CA LEU A 53 -19.11 23.15 -28.34
C LEU A 53 -18.38 24.44 -28.01
N ALA A 54 -17.13 24.32 -27.61
CA ALA A 54 -16.21 25.43 -27.39
C ALA A 54 -14.81 25.05 -27.88
N LEU A 55 -13.97 26.04 -28.04
CA LEU A 55 -12.56 25.82 -28.29
C LEU A 55 -11.83 25.68 -26.95
N ALA A 56 -10.87 24.77 -26.91
CA ALA A 56 -9.99 24.63 -25.77
C ALA A 56 -8.53 24.50 -26.20
N ARG A 57 -7.66 25.16 -25.45
CA ARG A 57 -6.22 25.02 -25.58
C ARG A 57 -5.74 23.88 -24.69
N ILE A 58 -4.94 22.98 -25.26
CA ILE A 58 -4.26 21.91 -24.54
C ILE A 58 -3.04 22.52 -23.84
N GLU A 59 -3.05 22.60 -22.51
CA GLU A 59 -1.90 23.12 -21.75
C GLU A 59 -0.82 22.05 -21.59
N ASP A 60 -1.24 20.85 -21.17
CA ASP A 60 -0.37 19.70 -20.95
C ASP A 60 -1.17 18.42 -21.25
N LEU A 61 -0.47 17.37 -21.66
CA LEU A 61 -1.05 16.04 -21.86
C LEU A 61 -0.11 14.98 -21.29
N ARG A 62 -0.66 14.01 -20.57
CA ARG A 62 0.09 12.89 -20.01
C ARG A 62 -0.62 11.58 -20.29
N ALA A 63 -0.01 10.76 -21.14
CA ALA A 63 -0.44 9.39 -21.34
C ALA A 63 -0.11 8.56 -20.08
N THR A 64 -1.12 7.97 -19.45
CA THR A 64 -0.93 7.05 -18.33
C THR A 64 -0.95 5.64 -18.89
N GLY A 65 0.22 5.14 -19.31
CA GLY A 65 0.51 3.77 -19.79
C GLY A 65 -0.67 2.91 -20.24
N GLY A 66 -0.77 2.64 -21.55
CA GLY A 66 -1.72 1.69 -22.11
C GLY A 66 -1.01 0.67 -23.01
N GLU A 67 -1.21 -0.61 -22.75
CA GLU A 67 -0.86 -1.71 -23.67
C GLU A 67 -1.92 -1.93 -24.77
N SER A 68 -2.99 -1.12 -24.74
CA SER A 68 -4.14 -1.18 -25.64
C SER A 68 -4.05 -0.12 -26.76
N ALA A 69 -4.82 -0.33 -27.83
CA ALA A 69 -4.94 0.63 -28.93
C ALA A 69 -5.54 1.98 -28.51
N ASP A 70 -6.34 1.99 -27.44
CA ASP A 70 -6.84 3.21 -26.80
C ASP A 70 -6.08 3.47 -25.50
N VAL A 71 -5.37 4.58 -25.46
CA VAL A 71 -4.53 4.96 -24.32
C VAL A 71 -5.27 6.01 -23.49
N PRO A 72 -5.41 5.84 -22.16
CA PRO A 72 -5.95 6.88 -21.31
C PRO A 72 -4.96 8.03 -21.20
N VAL A 73 -5.40 9.22 -21.60
CA VAL A 73 -4.59 10.44 -21.56
C VAL A 73 -5.24 11.45 -20.63
N LYS A 74 -4.45 11.95 -19.68
CA LYS A 74 -4.80 13.06 -18.80
C LYS A 74 -4.49 14.37 -19.50
N PHE A 75 -5.52 15.12 -19.85
CA PHE A 75 -5.39 16.44 -20.47
C PHE A 75 -5.62 17.54 -19.43
N ARG A 76 -4.77 18.56 -19.47
CA ARG A 76 -5.03 19.85 -18.84
C ARG A 76 -5.45 20.79 -19.96
N LEU A 77 -6.69 21.27 -19.89
CA LEU A 77 -7.28 22.10 -20.93
C LEU A 77 -7.64 23.47 -20.36
N THR A 78 -7.42 24.52 -21.15
CA THR A 78 -8.01 25.84 -20.96
C THR A 78 -9.19 25.93 -21.91
N VAL A 79 -10.42 25.89 -21.39
CA VAL A 79 -11.65 26.00 -22.19
C VAL A 79 -12.00 27.48 -22.32
N ALA A 80 -12.22 27.95 -23.54
CA ALA A 80 -12.70 29.29 -23.86
C ALA A 80 -14.12 29.17 -24.45
N PRO A 81 -15.18 29.26 -23.61
CA PRO A 81 -16.56 29.33 -24.07
C PRO A 81 -16.78 30.52 -25.02
N GLU A 82 -17.82 30.46 -25.85
CA GLU A 82 -18.15 31.58 -26.70
C GLU A 82 -18.61 32.78 -25.86
N PRO A 83 -18.43 34.02 -26.35
CA PRO A 83 -18.86 35.22 -25.63
C PRO A 83 -20.36 35.23 -25.32
N GLU A 84 -21.18 34.51 -26.08
CA GLU A 84 -22.62 34.31 -25.85
C GLU A 84 -22.91 33.52 -24.56
N ASP A 85 -21.96 32.71 -24.09
CA ASP A 85 -22.08 31.91 -22.86
C ASP A 85 -21.79 32.74 -21.59
N GLY A 86 -21.28 33.96 -21.73
CA GLY A 86 -21.03 34.90 -20.63
C GLY A 86 -20.00 34.42 -19.60
N ARG A 87 -19.21 33.39 -19.91
CA ARG A 87 -18.24 32.77 -18.99
C ARG A 87 -16.80 33.02 -19.45
N PRO A 88 -15.90 33.44 -18.56
CA PRO A 88 -14.49 33.60 -18.88
C PRO A 88 -13.80 32.24 -19.07
N ALA A 89 -12.66 32.25 -19.76
CA ALA A 89 -11.85 31.05 -19.94
C ALA A 89 -11.43 30.44 -18.59
N TYR A 90 -11.50 29.10 -18.50
CA TYR A 90 -11.23 28.37 -17.26
C TYR A 90 -10.40 27.11 -17.53
N ARG A 91 -9.67 26.65 -16.51
CA ARG A 91 -8.87 25.42 -16.61
C ARG A 91 -9.65 24.21 -16.12
N VAL A 92 -9.46 23.07 -16.78
CA VAL A 92 -10.04 21.79 -16.37
C VAL A 92 -9.04 20.66 -16.58
N LYS A 93 -9.14 19.62 -15.76
CA LYS A 93 -8.39 18.36 -15.93
C LYS A 93 -9.38 17.27 -16.30
N ILE A 94 -9.14 16.61 -17.43
CA ILE A 94 -9.96 15.51 -17.90
C ILE A 94 -9.09 14.29 -18.17
N THR A 95 -9.69 13.10 -18.11
CA THR A 95 -9.06 11.87 -18.57
C THR A 95 -9.92 11.31 -19.69
N GLN A 96 -9.35 11.19 -20.88
CA GLN A 96 -10.06 10.65 -22.05
C GLN A 96 -9.21 9.58 -22.71
N HIS A 97 -9.86 8.53 -23.18
CA HIS A 97 -9.23 7.48 -23.96
C HIS A 97 -9.11 7.98 -25.40
N ILE A 98 -7.88 8.03 -25.89
CA ILE A 98 -7.58 8.47 -27.26
C ILE A 98 -6.90 7.32 -27.98
N ASN A 99 -7.29 7.11 -29.23
CA ASN A 99 -6.67 6.10 -30.06
C ASN A 99 -5.21 6.45 -30.31
N LEU A 100 -4.32 5.46 -30.24
CA LEU A 100 -2.87 5.64 -30.43
C LEU A 100 -2.53 6.30 -31.78
N VAL A 101 -3.33 6.03 -32.82
CA VAL A 101 -3.15 6.61 -34.17
C VAL A 101 -3.45 8.12 -34.18
N ASP A 102 -4.41 8.56 -33.37
CA ASP A 102 -4.85 9.95 -33.31
C ASP A 102 -4.03 10.76 -32.29
N LEU A 103 -3.27 10.10 -31.41
CA LEU A 103 -2.48 10.75 -30.37
C LEU A 103 -1.52 11.83 -30.89
N PRO A 104 -0.80 11.66 -32.03
CA PRO A 104 0.09 12.69 -32.57
C PRO A 104 -0.62 13.98 -33.01
N ALA A 105 -1.93 13.94 -33.23
CA ALA A 105 -2.73 15.13 -33.55
C ALA A 105 -2.93 16.04 -32.34
N TYR A 106 -2.82 15.51 -31.12
CA TYR A 106 -2.93 16.27 -29.88
C TYR A 106 -1.54 16.68 -29.39
N ARG A 107 -1.22 17.98 -29.45
CA ARG A 107 0.06 18.53 -28.99
C ARG A 107 -0.14 19.49 -27.83
N PRO A 108 0.82 19.59 -26.90
CA PRO A 108 0.85 20.69 -25.94
C PRO A 108 0.80 22.04 -26.67
N ARG A 109 0.00 22.96 -26.15
CA ARG A 109 -0.39 24.25 -26.73
C ARG A 109 -1.23 24.18 -28.00
N GLY A 110 -1.63 22.99 -28.46
CA GLY A 110 -2.59 22.84 -29.55
C GLY A 110 -3.99 23.27 -29.15
N ILE A 111 -4.82 23.60 -30.14
CA ILE A 111 -6.23 23.94 -29.94
C ILE A 111 -7.07 22.74 -30.37
N ALA A 112 -8.06 22.39 -29.56
CA ALA A 112 -8.98 21.30 -29.81
C ALA A 112 -10.42 21.77 -29.57
N VAL A 113 -11.36 21.16 -30.29
CA VAL A 113 -12.79 21.37 -30.06
C VAL A 113 -13.20 20.50 -28.89
N VAL A 114 -13.84 21.11 -27.90
CA VAL A 114 -14.38 20.41 -26.73
C VAL A 114 -15.87 20.58 -26.66
N GLU A 115 -16.54 19.54 -26.23
CA GLU A 115 -17.91 19.59 -25.76
C GLU A 115 -17.85 19.79 -24.24
N TYR A 116 -18.46 20.86 -23.74
CA TYR A 116 -18.54 21.13 -22.32
C TYR A 116 -19.99 21.34 -21.91
N ARG A 117 -20.24 21.12 -20.63
CA ARG A 117 -21.55 21.31 -20.02
C ARG A 117 -21.57 22.56 -19.15
N PRO A 118 -22.50 23.51 -19.37
CA PRO A 118 -22.56 24.72 -18.56
C PRO A 118 -22.98 24.44 -17.10
N ASP A 119 -23.77 23.40 -16.87
CA ASP A 119 -24.18 22.94 -15.53
C ASP A 119 -23.06 22.18 -14.79
N LYS A 120 -22.17 21.53 -15.55
CA LYS A 120 -21.03 20.76 -15.03
C LYS A 120 -19.75 21.16 -15.77
N PRO A 121 -19.14 22.31 -15.41
CA PRO A 121 -17.97 22.82 -16.12
C PRO A 121 -16.74 21.93 -16.05
N TRP A 122 -16.69 20.98 -15.12
CA TRP A 122 -15.66 19.94 -15.03
C TRP A 122 -15.90 18.75 -15.99
N ASP A 123 -17.11 18.60 -16.54
CA ASP A 123 -17.47 17.56 -17.50
C ASP A 123 -17.22 18.09 -18.91
N VAL A 124 -15.99 17.89 -19.37
CA VAL A 124 -15.49 18.35 -20.67
C VAL A 124 -14.94 17.16 -21.44
N ARG A 125 -15.24 17.09 -22.74
CA ARG A 125 -14.83 16.01 -23.62
C ARG A 125 -14.26 16.56 -24.92
N ILE A 126 -13.08 16.08 -25.34
CA ILE A 126 -12.52 16.47 -26.63
C ILE A 126 -13.30 15.76 -27.73
N VAL A 127 -13.72 16.51 -28.74
CA VAL A 127 -14.42 16.00 -29.92
C VAL A 127 -13.38 15.56 -30.93
N THR A 128 -13.18 14.24 -31.06
CA THR A 128 -12.16 13.64 -31.94
C THR A 128 -12.40 13.92 -33.43
N ARG A 129 -13.67 14.11 -33.83
CA ARG A 129 -14.04 14.44 -35.22
C ARG A 129 -14.99 15.65 -35.23
N PRO A 130 -14.47 16.89 -35.19
CA PRO A 130 -15.29 18.09 -35.27
C PRO A 130 -15.90 18.28 -36.66
N THR A 131 -16.98 19.06 -36.75
CA THR A 131 -17.53 19.44 -38.06
C THR A 131 -16.57 20.40 -38.79
N PRO A 132 -16.58 20.46 -40.13
CA PRO A 132 -15.60 21.25 -40.90
C PRO A 132 -15.55 22.73 -40.53
N GLU A 133 -16.68 23.30 -40.10
CA GLU A 133 -16.78 24.69 -39.64
C GLU A 133 -15.97 24.94 -38.37
N TRP A 134 -15.97 23.99 -37.43
CA TRP A 134 -15.18 24.08 -36.20
C TRP A 134 -13.70 23.78 -36.44
N SER A 135 -13.38 22.87 -37.37
CA SER A 135 -11.99 22.62 -37.77
C SER A 135 -11.32 23.88 -38.33
N ARG A 136 -12.03 24.67 -39.14
CA ARG A 136 -11.51 25.96 -39.64
C ARG A 136 -11.25 26.96 -38.52
N ARG A 137 -12.16 27.02 -37.53
CA ARG A 137 -11.99 27.90 -36.35
C ARG A 137 -10.81 27.50 -35.48
N VAL A 138 -10.45 26.22 -35.40
CA VAL A 138 -9.25 25.74 -34.69
C VAL A 138 -7.98 26.29 -35.34
N GLU A 139 -7.93 26.37 -36.67
CA GLU A 139 -6.76 26.88 -37.41
C GLU A 139 -6.59 28.40 -37.27
N GLU A 140 -7.68 29.14 -37.12
CA GLU A 140 -7.68 30.61 -37.04
C GLU A 140 -7.60 31.14 -35.59
N ALA A 141 -7.91 30.33 -34.59
CA ALA A 141 -7.99 30.77 -33.21
C ALA A 141 -6.61 30.86 -32.53
N GLU A 142 -6.43 31.89 -31.71
CA GLU A 142 -5.32 32.01 -30.77
C GLU A 142 -5.91 32.23 -29.38
N ILE A 143 -5.86 31.20 -28.53
CA ILE A 143 -6.46 31.23 -27.18
C ILE A 143 -5.37 31.44 -26.14
N ASP A 144 -5.51 32.47 -25.33
CA ASP A 144 -4.60 32.70 -24.21
C ASP A 144 -4.79 31.69 -23.08
N SER A 145 -3.67 31.34 -22.44
CA SER A 145 -3.68 30.45 -21.29
C SER A 145 -4.35 31.12 -20.10
N ALA A 146 -5.46 30.54 -19.62
CA ALA A 146 -6.12 31.01 -18.40
C ALA A 146 -5.22 30.78 -17.16
N PRO A 147 -5.36 31.53 -16.07
CA PRO A 147 -4.55 31.33 -14.87
C PRO A 147 -4.90 30.02 -14.13
N ASP A 148 -3.92 29.42 -13.43
CA ASP A 148 -4.10 28.19 -12.66
C ASP A 148 -5.16 28.29 -11.55
N SER A 149 -5.46 29.49 -11.08
CA SER A 149 -6.53 29.76 -10.10
C SER A 149 -7.93 29.48 -10.62
N THR A 150 -8.12 29.37 -11.94
CA THR A 150 -9.42 29.04 -12.58
C THR A 150 -9.63 27.54 -12.75
N LEU A 151 -8.81 26.70 -12.10
CA LEU A 151 -8.93 25.25 -12.21
C LEU A 151 -10.24 24.76 -11.57
N VAL A 152 -11.15 24.29 -12.41
CA VAL A 152 -12.39 23.64 -12.00
C VAL A 152 -12.14 22.14 -11.84
N SER A 153 -12.43 21.63 -10.65
CA SER A 153 -12.31 20.21 -10.32
C SER A 153 -13.68 19.58 -10.11
N ASN A 154 -13.80 18.28 -10.40
CA ASN A 154 -15.04 17.54 -10.19
C ASN A 154 -15.30 17.35 -8.67
N PRO A 155 -16.43 17.84 -8.12
CA PRO A 155 -16.76 17.70 -6.70
C PRO A 155 -17.19 16.27 -6.30
N ASP A 156 -17.53 15.41 -7.26
CA ASP A 156 -18.06 14.06 -6.98
C ASP A 156 -16.97 13.00 -6.75
N VAL A 157 -15.68 13.36 -6.90
CA VAL A 157 -14.54 12.45 -6.71
C VAL A 157 -14.04 12.49 -5.26
N ASP A 158 -14.95 12.33 -4.30
CA ASP A 158 -14.60 12.04 -2.91
C ASP A 158 -14.26 10.53 -2.77
N GLU A 159 -13.11 10.16 -3.33
CA GLU A 159 -12.59 8.78 -3.34
C GLU A 159 -12.37 8.22 -1.92
N GLY A 160 -12.27 9.11 -0.92
CA GLY A 160 -12.14 8.74 0.50
C GLY A 160 -13.41 8.18 1.15
N SER A 161 -14.61 8.56 0.66
CA SER A 161 -15.87 8.14 1.28
C SER A 161 -16.15 6.65 1.06
N TRP A 162 -15.83 6.14 -0.12
CA TRP A 162 -16.03 4.73 -0.46
C TRP A 162 -15.09 3.80 0.34
N CYS A 163 -13.83 4.20 0.50
CA CYS A 163 -12.84 3.44 1.28
C CYS A 163 -13.24 3.31 2.75
N LEU A 164 -13.74 4.40 3.36
CA LEU A 164 -14.25 4.38 4.74
C LEU A 164 -15.46 3.46 4.91
N LEU A 165 -16.38 3.45 3.94
CA LEU A 165 -17.55 2.57 3.98
C LEU A 165 -17.15 1.10 3.86
N VAL A 166 -16.19 0.75 3.01
CA VAL A 166 -15.64 -0.61 2.89
C VAL A 166 -14.94 -1.05 4.18
N LEU A 167 -14.15 -0.16 4.78
CA LEU A 167 -13.48 -0.43 6.07
C LEU A 167 -14.50 -0.68 7.19
N LEU A 168 -15.55 0.15 7.27
CA LEU A 168 -16.59 0.02 8.29
C LEU A 168 -17.41 -1.26 8.09
N ALA A 169 -17.69 -1.64 6.84
CA ALA A 169 -18.30 -2.92 6.48
C ALA A 169 -17.49 -4.11 7.00
N PHE A 170 -16.19 -4.08 6.73
CA PHE A 170 -15.25 -5.12 7.10
C PHE A 170 -15.17 -5.26 8.63
N LEU A 171 -15.07 -4.12 9.33
CA LEU A 171 -14.98 -4.09 10.79
C LEU A 171 -16.28 -4.61 11.45
N ALA A 172 -17.44 -4.24 10.92
CA ALA A 172 -18.73 -4.78 11.37
C ALA A 172 -18.83 -6.30 11.14
N GLY A 173 -18.35 -6.80 9.99
CA GLY A 173 -18.28 -8.23 9.72
C GLY A 173 -17.38 -8.99 10.70
N ALA A 174 -16.22 -8.43 11.04
CA ALA A 174 -15.30 -9.02 12.01
C ALA A 174 -15.91 -9.10 13.43
N VAL A 175 -16.59 -8.05 13.88
CA VAL A 175 -17.29 -8.04 15.19
C VAL A 175 -18.38 -9.11 15.25
N LEU A 176 -19.16 -9.28 14.17
CA LEU A 176 -20.21 -10.30 14.12
C LEU A 176 -19.65 -11.71 14.25
N VAL A 177 -18.54 -12.02 13.55
CA VAL A 177 -17.86 -13.33 13.65
C VAL A 177 -17.37 -13.57 15.08
N VAL A 178 -16.73 -12.58 15.70
CA VAL A 178 -16.24 -12.72 17.08
C VAL A 178 -17.38 -12.97 18.06
N LEU A 179 -18.52 -12.29 17.92
CA LEU A 179 -19.68 -12.49 18.78
C LEU A 179 -20.32 -13.87 18.61
N LEU A 180 -20.40 -14.39 17.38
CA LEU A 180 -20.91 -15.75 17.11
C LEU A 180 -20.00 -16.83 17.71
N PHE A 181 -18.68 -16.63 17.72
CA PHE A 181 -17.72 -17.56 18.33
C PHE A 181 -17.54 -17.37 19.84
N ARG A 182 -17.93 -16.22 20.41
CA ARG A 182 -17.93 -15.95 21.87
C ARG A 182 -18.97 -16.80 22.62
N GLY A 183 -20.10 -17.15 22.01
CA GLY A 183 -21.12 -17.98 22.66
C GLY A 183 -20.59 -19.33 23.15
N PRO A 184 -20.05 -20.20 22.25
CA PRO A 184 -19.61 -21.54 22.63
C PRO A 184 -18.29 -21.61 23.43
N LEU A 185 -17.49 -20.55 23.46
CA LEU A 185 -16.23 -20.53 24.24
C LEU A 185 -16.43 -20.27 25.74
N PHE A 186 -17.57 -19.70 26.15
CA PHE A 186 -17.81 -19.31 27.54
C PHE A 186 -18.89 -20.14 28.25
N THR A 187 -19.53 -21.12 27.58
CA THR A 187 -20.50 -22.02 28.24
C THR A 187 -19.85 -23.21 28.96
N ALA A 188 -18.52 -23.35 28.92
CA ALA A 188 -17.80 -24.43 29.60
C ALA A 188 -17.31 -24.07 31.01
N ALA A 189 -17.67 -22.90 31.53
CA ALA A 189 -17.26 -22.44 32.85
C ALA A 189 -18.43 -21.78 33.59
N ASN A 190 -19.46 -22.56 33.91
CA ASN A 190 -20.46 -22.17 34.90
C ASN A 190 -20.61 -23.34 35.89
N ASP A 191 -19.60 -23.51 36.74
CA ASP A 191 -19.77 -24.04 38.08
C ASP A 191 -18.75 -23.34 39.00
N GLU A 192 -19.28 -22.88 40.15
CA GLU A 192 -18.65 -22.29 41.34
C GLU A 192 -18.17 -20.82 41.35
N ASP A 193 -19.03 -20.01 41.99
CA ASP A 193 -18.80 -18.99 43.03
C ASP A 193 -17.97 -17.71 42.81
N THR A 194 -18.50 -16.61 43.38
CA THR A 194 -18.19 -15.17 43.16
C THR A 194 -17.37 -14.57 44.35
N PRO A 195 -17.04 -13.24 44.40
CA PRO A 195 -15.77 -12.49 44.14
C PRO A 195 -15.12 -11.95 45.48
N PRO A 196 -14.22 -10.91 45.60
CA PRO A 196 -13.82 -9.81 44.68
C PRO A 196 -12.33 -9.35 44.66
N ASP A 197 -11.94 -8.63 43.60
CA ASP A 197 -11.40 -7.25 43.67
C ASP A 197 -10.95 -6.69 42.30
N SER A 198 -11.30 -5.42 42.05
CA SER A 198 -10.91 -4.57 40.89
C SER A 198 -9.48 -3.99 41.08
N PRO A 199 -8.81 -3.34 40.09
CA PRO A 199 -9.31 -2.74 38.85
C PRO A 199 -8.48 -3.02 37.56
N SER A 200 -9.16 -2.81 36.44
CA SER A 200 -8.66 -2.28 35.15
C SER A 200 -7.23 -2.67 34.73
N LYS A 201 -7.10 -3.78 33.99
CA LYS A 201 -5.93 -4.03 33.13
C LYS A 201 -6.34 -4.02 31.67
N SER A 202 -5.77 -3.09 30.93
CA SER A 202 -5.72 -3.08 29.47
C SER A 202 -5.26 -4.46 28.99
N SER A 203 -6.15 -5.20 28.33
CA SER A 203 -5.83 -6.46 27.68
C SER A 203 -5.04 -6.17 26.40
N SER A 204 -3.76 -5.84 26.54
CA SER A 204 -2.80 -6.01 25.46
C SER A 204 -2.47 -7.50 25.44
N THR A 205 -3.04 -8.22 24.48
CA THR A 205 -2.70 -9.62 24.22
C THR A 205 -1.28 -9.65 23.63
N SER A 206 -0.26 -9.47 24.47
CA SER A 206 1.12 -9.73 24.09
C SER A 206 1.26 -11.23 23.97
N ARG A 207 1.27 -11.73 22.73
CA ARG A 207 1.59 -13.12 22.45
C ARG A 207 3.05 -13.35 22.83
N THR A 208 3.26 -14.15 23.88
CA THR A 208 4.59 -14.58 24.30
C THR A 208 5.27 -15.27 23.13
N PHE A 209 6.32 -14.65 22.58
CA PHE A 209 7.13 -15.24 21.53
C PHE A 209 8.39 -15.82 22.18
N THR A 210 8.55 -17.14 22.09
CA THR A 210 9.73 -17.87 22.62
C THR A 210 10.44 -18.65 21.51
N THR A 211 9.99 -18.50 20.26
CA THR A 211 10.45 -19.29 19.12
C THR A 211 11.41 -18.48 18.24
N SER A 212 12.22 -19.14 17.41
CA SER A 212 12.95 -18.45 16.35
C SER A 212 12.04 -18.37 15.13
N THR A 213 11.71 -17.16 14.65
CA THR A 213 10.98 -16.99 13.39
C THR A 213 11.99 -16.76 12.30
N THR A 214 11.92 -17.58 11.25
CA THR A 214 12.79 -17.42 10.09
C THR A 214 11.98 -17.12 8.86
N VAL A 215 12.37 -16.07 8.14
CA VAL A 215 11.83 -15.70 6.84
C VAL A 215 12.91 -15.95 5.80
N SER A 216 12.58 -16.81 4.84
CA SER A 216 13.38 -16.94 3.62
C SER A 216 13.19 -15.67 2.80
N GLY A 217 14.28 -14.99 2.48
CA GLY A 217 14.29 -13.87 1.55
C GLY A 217 13.93 -14.31 0.12
N PRO A 218 13.73 -13.36 -0.80
CA PRO A 218 13.53 -13.68 -2.22
C PRO A 218 14.74 -14.45 -2.79
N SER A 219 14.58 -15.09 -3.96
CA SER A 219 15.66 -15.81 -4.65
C SER A 219 16.86 -14.92 -5.03
N SER A 220 16.73 -13.60 -4.91
CA SER A 220 17.82 -12.62 -5.00
C SER A 220 18.50 -12.39 -3.64
N SER A 221 19.83 -12.24 -3.63
CA SER A 221 20.62 -11.98 -2.42
C SER A 221 20.10 -10.79 -1.59
N LEU A 222 20.10 -10.93 -0.26
CA LEU A 222 19.71 -9.90 0.70
C LEU A 222 20.66 -8.68 0.72
N LEU A 223 21.84 -8.76 0.09
CA LEU A 223 22.75 -7.63 -0.08
C LEU A 223 22.26 -6.59 -1.11
N ALA A 224 21.18 -6.87 -1.84
CA ALA A 224 20.58 -5.89 -2.73
C ALA A 224 20.01 -4.70 -1.94
N PHE A 225 20.18 -3.49 -2.50
CA PHE A 225 19.83 -2.24 -1.85
C PHE A 225 18.37 -2.23 -1.35
N GLY A 226 18.17 -1.83 -0.09
CA GLY A 226 16.85 -1.76 0.56
C GLY A 226 16.17 -3.10 0.88
N ARG A 227 16.72 -4.26 0.49
CA ARG A 227 16.06 -5.57 0.69
C ARG A 227 16.05 -6.03 2.13
N MET A 228 17.14 -5.88 2.87
CA MET A 228 17.18 -6.25 4.28
C MET A 228 16.09 -5.55 5.09
N ARG A 229 15.87 -4.24 4.83
CA ARG A 229 14.80 -3.47 5.48
C ARG A 229 13.40 -3.96 5.12
N ALA A 230 13.16 -4.28 3.86
CA ALA A 230 11.87 -4.84 3.42
C ALA A 230 11.59 -6.20 4.10
N THR A 231 12.59 -7.09 4.15
CA THR A 231 12.46 -8.39 4.83
C THR A 231 12.31 -8.24 6.34
N ALA A 232 12.98 -7.27 6.96
CA ALA A 232 12.81 -6.96 8.39
C ALA A 232 11.38 -6.46 8.71
N MET A 233 10.79 -5.62 7.85
CA MET A 233 9.39 -5.19 7.99
C MET A 233 8.40 -6.36 7.86
N GLU A 234 8.63 -7.28 6.92
CA GLU A 234 7.82 -8.48 6.81
C GLU A 234 7.97 -9.38 8.05
N LEU A 235 9.19 -9.52 8.55
CA LEU A 235 9.48 -10.32 9.74
C LEU A 235 8.82 -9.72 10.99
N GLU A 236 8.89 -8.41 11.18
CA GLU A 236 8.18 -7.69 12.25
C GLU A 236 6.67 -7.93 12.19
N SER A 237 6.08 -7.90 10.98
CA SER A 237 4.65 -8.20 10.81
C SER A 237 4.27 -9.64 11.16
N ARG A 238 5.21 -10.60 11.00
CA ARG A 238 4.99 -12.01 11.33
C ARG A 238 5.18 -12.33 12.81
N VAL A 239 6.15 -11.67 13.46
CA VAL A 239 6.45 -11.89 14.88
C VAL A 239 5.53 -11.04 15.78
N ASP A 240 4.86 -10.01 15.22
CA ASP A 240 3.92 -9.12 15.94
C ASP A 240 4.58 -8.40 17.13
N THR A 241 5.89 -8.16 17.03
CA THR A 241 6.70 -7.42 18.00
C THR A 241 7.86 -6.71 17.31
N ALA A 242 8.16 -5.51 17.79
CA ALA A 242 9.28 -4.70 17.30
C ALA A 242 10.60 -4.98 18.06
N TYR A 243 10.53 -5.63 19.23
CA TYR A 243 11.65 -5.86 20.14
C TYR A 243 12.17 -7.29 20.01
N VAL A 244 13.47 -7.43 19.72
CA VAL A 244 14.12 -8.70 19.44
C VAL A 244 15.42 -8.84 20.25
N THR A 245 15.83 -10.07 20.53
CA THR A 245 17.07 -10.36 21.28
C THR A 245 18.22 -10.72 20.36
N GLU A 246 17.94 -11.33 19.21
CA GLU A 246 18.97 -11.77 18.27
C GLU A 246 18.42 -11.70 16.84
N VAL A 247 19.24 -11.22 15.91
CA VAL A 247 18.95 -11.24 14.48
C VAL A 247 20.12 -11.89 13.76
N THR A 248 19.84 -12.93 12.98
CA THR A 248 20.82 -13.56 12.08
C THR A 248 20.41 -13.32 10.64
N ILE A 249 21.31 -12.76 9.83
CA ILE A 249 21.10 -12.47 8.41
C ILE A 249 22.13 -13.27 7.60
N GLU A 250 21.64 -14.08 6.67
CA GLU A 250 22.42 -14.88 5.73
C GLU A 250 22.07 -14.45 4.29
N ASP A 251 22.65 -15.09 3.27
CA ASP A 251 22.51 -14.64 1.88
C ASP A 251 21.05 -14.56 1.39
N HIS A 252 20.23 -15.54 1.77
CA HIS A 252 18.83 -15.65 1.37
C HIS A 252 17.88 -15.85 2.55
N ARG A 253 18.32 -15.61 3.79
CA ARG A 253 17.50 -15.89 4.98
C ARG A 253 17.73 -14.84 6.05
N MET A 254 16.65 -14.42 6.70
CA MET A 254 16.70 -13.61 7.91
C MET A 254 15.95 -14.34 9.02
N ALA A 255 16.61 -14.51 10.16
CA ALA A 255 16.07 -15.14 11.34
C ALA A 255 16.07 -14.15 12.50
N VAL A 256 14.98 -14.13 13.27
CA VAL A 256 14.85 -13.36 14.49
C VAL A 256 14.52 -14.32 15.62
N SER A 257 15.27 -14.20 16.70
CA SER A 257 14.92 -14.79 17.99
C SER A 257 14.52 -13.65 18.92
N GLY A 258 13.42 -13.83 19.63
CA GLY A 258 12.92 -12.84 20.57
C GLY A 258 12.36 -13.54 21.79
N ASP A 259 12.44 -12.84 22.92
CA ASP A 259 11.74 -13.18 24.14
C ASP A 259 11.06 -11.91 24.64
N SER A 260 9.74 -11.84 24.46
CA SER A 260 8.92 -10.69 24.84
C SER A 260 8.85 -10.46 26.36
N THR A 261 9.36 -11.40 27.16
CA THR A 261 9.40 -11.27 28.63
C THR A 261 10.69 -10.62 29.14
N ARG A 262 11.69 -10.41 28.27
CA ARG A 262 12.96 -9.80 28.65
C ARG A 262 12.85 -8.28 28.80
N PRO A 263 13.64 -7.70 29.71
CA PRO A 263 13.66 -6.26 29.92
C PRO A 263 14.15 -5.52 28.65
N PRO A 264 13.73 -4.26 28.43
CA PRO A 264 14.17 -3.45 27.29
C PRO A 264 15.69 -3.28 27.19
N THR A 265 16.42 -3.44 28.29
CA THR A 265 17.89 -3.39 28.34
C THR A 265 18.56 -4.57 27.64
N GLU A 266 17.84 -5.68 27.45
CA GLU A 266 18.33 -6.92 26.83
C GLU A 266 17.71 -7.16 25.43
N THR A 267 16.93 -6.20 24.93
CA THR A 267 16.30 -6.26 23.62
C THR A 267 16.65 -5.00 22.82
N PHE A 268 16.49 -5.06 21.51
CA PHE A 268 16.63 -3.89 20.66
C PHE A 268 15.52 -3.85 19.63
N HIS A 269 15.25 -2.64 19.12
CA HIS A 269 14.20 -2.42 18.13
C HIS A 269 14.71 -2.81 16.74
N LEU A 270 14.01 -3.69 16.04
CA LEU A 270 14.44 -4.21 14.73
C LEU A 270 14.69 -3.08 13.71
N GLN A 271 13.75 -2.12 13.61
CA GLN A 271 13.88 -0.97 12.70
C GLN A 271 14.99 0.04 13.04
N SER A 272 15.57 -0.02 14.25
CA SER A 272 16.65 0.90 14.64
C SER A 272 18.00 0.52 14.02
N LEU A 273 18.10 -0.66 13.42
CA LEU A 273 19.34 -1.14 12.83
C LEU A 273 19.70 -0.40 11.52
N PRO A 274 21.00 -0.13 11.28
CA PRO A 274 21.47 0.56 10.09
C PRO A 274 21.54 -0.37 8.86
N TYR A 275 20.39 -0.88 8.41
CA TYR A 275 20.31 -1.82 7.28
C TYR A 275 20.97 -1.35 5.98
N GLU A 276 21.08 -0.03 5.77
CA GLU A 276 21.72 0.52 4.57
C GLU A 276 23.25 0.45 4.61
N LEU A 277 23.85 0.30 5.81
CA LEU A 277 25.30 0.22 6.01
C LEU A 277 25.81 -1.23 6.02
N LEU A 278 24.97 -2.19 6.42
CA LEU A 278 25.33 -3.61 6.51
C LEU A 278 25.88 -4.19 5.20
N PRO A 279 25.32 -3.92 4.00
CA PRO A 279 25.88 -4.45 2.75
C PRO A 279 27.29 -3.96 2.46
N THR A 280 27.62 -2.74 2.88
CA THR A 280 28.97 -2.16 2.71
C THR A 280 29.96 -2.84 3.64
N LEU A 281 29.57 -3.09 4.89
CA LEU A 281 30.40 -3.80 5.87
C LEU A 281 30.68 -5.25 5.45
N VAL A 282 29.69 -5.95 4.88
CA VAL A 282 29.92 -7.30 4.33
C VAL A 282 30.90 -7.27 3.16
N ARG A 283 30.80 -6.27 2.28
CA ARG A 283 31.71 -6.11 1.14
C ARG A 283 33.13 -5.79 1.59
N GLU A 284 33.26 -4.97 2.63
CA GLU A 284 34.53 -4.68 3.29
C GLU A 284 35.12 -5.97 3.89
N ALA A 285 34.36 -6.70 4.72
CA ALA A 285 34.79 -7.96 5.31
C ALA A 285 35.28 -8.99 4.27
N ARG A 286 34.57 -9.09 3.13
CA ARG A 286 34.93 -10.00 2.01
C ARG A 286 36.21 -9.61 1.28
N THR A 287 36.66 -8.35 1.38
CA THR A 287 37.81 -7.85 0.62
C THR A 287 39.03 -7.57 1.49
N THR A 288 38.84 -7.21 2.76
CA THR A 288 39.93 -6.76 3.64
C THR A 288 40.46 -7.84 4.58
N LEU A 289 39.73 -8.93 4.82
CA LEU A 289 40.06 -9.91 5.87
C LEU A 289 40.90 -11.11 5.38
N GLY A 290 41.54 -10.99 4.21
CA GLY A 290 42.48 -12.01 3.71
C GLY A 290 41.85 -13.27 3.10
N ILE A 291 40.52 -13.36 3.05
CA ILE A 291 39.77 -14.41 2.34
C ILE A 291 39.71 -14.04 0.85
N ARG A 292 40.36 -14.82 -0.01
CA ARG A 292 40.40 -14.53 -1.46
C ARG A 292 39.14 -14.99 -2.17
N THR A 293 38.52 -16.06 -1.68
CA THR A 293 37.31 -16.65 -2.30
C THR A 293 36.19 -16.85 -1.27
N PRO A 294 35.54 -15.76 -0.80
CA PRO A 294 34.48 -15.88 0.21
C PRO A 294 33.26 -16.59 -0.34
N GLU A 295 32.93 -17.77 0.22
CA GLU A 295 31.81 -18.63 -0.16
C GLU A 295 30.51 -18.24 0.53
N THR A 296 30.57 -18.00 1.85
CA THR A 296 29.39 -17.65 2.66
C THR A 296 29.66 -16.47 3.58
N TRP A 297 28.58 -15.78 3.95
CA TRP A 297 28.60 -14.67 4.89
C TRP A 297 27.39 -14.74 5.80
N ARG A 298 27.56 -14.31 7.05
CA ARG A 298 26.50 -14.19 8.06
C ARG A 298 26.68 -12.92 8.86
N ILE A 299 25.58 -12.26 9.21
CA ILE A 299 25.54 -11.12 10.13
C ILE A 299 24.76 -11.55 11.35
N ASP A 300 25.40 -11.49 12.51
CA ASP A 300 24.79 -11.78 13.80
C ASP A 300 24.71 -10.48 14.60
N ILE A 301 23.50 -10.10 15.00
CA ILE A 301 23.21 -8.88 15.73
C ILE A 301 22.69 -9.25 17.11
N THR A 302 23.43 -8.84 18.13
CA THR A 302 23.16 -9.17 19.53
C THR A 302 22.92 -7.89 20.34
N PRO A 303 22.19 -7.98 21.47
CA PRO A 303 21.92 -6.81 22.29
C PRO A 303 23.22 -6.30 22.92
N PRO A 304 23.24 -5.04 23.39
CA PRO A 304 24.41 -4.50 24.08
C PRO A 304 24.81 -5.40 25.26
N THR A 305 26.05 -5.85 25.27
CA THR A 305 26.65 -6.51 26.44
C THR A 305 27.49 -5.49 27.20
N GLY A 306 27.08 -5.15 28.43
CA GLY A 306 27.80 -4.21 29.31
C GLY A 306 27.51 -2.73 29.03
N ASN A 307 28.52 -1.86 29.20
CA ASN A 307 28.38 -0.39 29.10
C ASN A 307 28.34 0.15 27.66
N GLY A 308 28.14 -0.72 26.66
CA GLY A 308 28.11 -0.36 25.24
C GLY A 308 26.82 0.34 24.85
N VAL A 309 26.92 1.42 24.07
CA VAL A 309 25.77 2.17 23.56
C VAL A 309 25.29 1.49 22.26
N GLY A 310 24.37 0.53 22.39
CA GLY A 310 23.62 -0.06 21.28
C GLY A 310 24.00 -1.49 20.87
N PRO A 311 23.24 -2.10 19.93
CA PRO A 311 23.44 -3.48 19.49
C PRO A 311 24.80 -3.68 18.82
N ARG A 312 25.42 -4.84 19.04
CA ARG A 312 26.68 -5.23 18.40
C ARG A 312 26.38 -5.98 17.11
N VAL A 313 27.02 -5.57 16.02
CA VAL A 313 26.90 -6.21 14.71
C VAL A 313 28.18 -6.99 14.44
N ARG A 314 28.08 -8.32 14.36
CA ARG A 314 29.19 -9.20 14.00
C ARG A 314 28.98 -9.74 12.60
N ILE A 315 29.97 -9.58 11.73
CA ILE A 315 29.98 -10.12 10.38
C ILE A 315 30.99 -11.25 10.34
N THR A 316 30.51 -12.43 9.96
CA THR A 316 31.33 -13.62 9.78
C THR A 316 31.39 -13.95 8.29
N VAL A 317 32.61 -14.09 7.77
CA VAL A 317 32.86 -14.48 6.38
C VAL A 317 33.64 -15.79 6.40
N THR A 318 33.19 -16.76 5.60
CA THR A 318 33.83 -18.08 5.51
C THR A 318 34.21 -18.35 4.06
N GLY A 319 35.42 -18.85 3.87
CA GLY A 319 35.95 -19.33 2.59
C GLY A 319 36.87 -20.53 2.78
N PRO A 320 37.46 -21.06 1.70
CA PRO A 320 38.38 -22.20 1.76
C PRO A 320 39.63 -21.91 2.58
N GLU A 321 39.99 -20.63 2.77
CA GLU A 321 41.12 -20.20 3.57
C GLU A 321 40.83 -20.24 5.09
N GLY A 322 39.55 -20.18 5.49
CA GLY A 322 39.10 -20.19 6.88
C GLY A 322 37.97 -19.18 7.14
N THR A 323 37.77 -18.84 8.41
CA THR A 323 36.73 -17.90 8.86
C THR A 323 37.38 -16.61 9.34
N ALA A 324 36.78 -15.48 9.00
CA ALA A 324 37.17 -14.16 9.47
C ALA A 324 35.97 -13.40 10.06
N HIS A 325 36.25 -12.49 10.99
CA HIS A 325 35.24 -11.74 11.71
C HIS A 325 35.47 -10.23 11.63
N LEU A 326 34.39 -9.48 11.46
CA LEU A 326 34.38 -8.02 11.54
C LEU A 326 33.28 -7.60 12.50
N ASP A 327 33.66 -6.91 13.57
CA ASP A 327 32.71 -6.40 14.55
C ASP A 327 32.51 -4.89 14.33
N ALA A 328 31.25 -4.46 14.31
CA ALA A 328 30.83 -3.08 14.16
C ALA A 328 29.84 -2.67 15.25
N ASP A 329 29.81 -1.37 15.54
CA ASP A 329 28.86 -0.77 16.48
C ASP A 329 27.48 -0.50 15.84
N ALA A 330 26.53 -0.05 16.66
CA ALA A 330 25.18 0.30 16.24
C ALA A 330 25.11 1.42 15.17
N THR A 331 26.19 2.18 14.98
CA THR A 331 26.31 3.23 13.95
C THR A 331 26.98 2.73 12.68
N GLY A 332 27.36 1.45 12.62
CA GLY A 332 28.06 0.85 11.50
C GLY A 332 29.55 1.19 11.44
N ARG A 333 30.16 1.66 12.53
CA ARG A 333 31.61 1.85 12.62
C ARG A 333 32.28 0.55 13.01
N VAL A 334 33.34 0.19 12.31
CA VAL A 334 34.14 -1.00 12.60
C VAL A 334 34.90 -0.79 13.91
N VAL A 335 34.70 -1.71 14.86
CA VAL A 335 35.34 -1.69 16.18
C VAL A 335 36.49 -2.68 16.24
N ASP A 336 36.36 -3.83 15.60
CA ASP A 336 37.39 -4.88 15.58
C ASP A 336 37.43 -5.61 14.23
N ARG A 337 38.61 -6.06 13.82
CA ARG A 337 38.84 -6.84 12.60
C ARG A 337 39.74 -8.00 12.94
N ARG A 338 39.27 -9.23 12.68
CA ARG A 338 40.03 -10.46 12.92
C ARG A 338 40.18 -11.23 11.64
N GLY A 339 41.43 -11.48 11.26
CA GLY A 339 41.76 -12.21 10.06
C GLY A 339 41.61 -13.72 10.23
N VAL A 340 41.75 -14.43 9.12
CA VAL A 340 41.81 -15.90 9.11
C VAL A 340 42.95 -16.39 10.00
N GLY A 341 42.61 -17.19 11.03
CA GLY A 341 43.58 -17.84 11.92
C GLY A 341 43.90 -17.09 13.22
N GLU A 342 43.24 -15.94 13.48
CA GLU A 342 43.31 -15.24 14.76
C GLU A 342 42.25 -15.83 15.71
N ALA A 343 42.69 -16.47 16.81
CA ALA A 343 41.79 -17.11 17.79
C ALA A 343 41.11 -16.08 18.70
N ASP A 344 39.91 -16.43 19.19
CA ASP A 344 39.02 -15.64 20.06
C ASP A 344 39.64 -15.18 21.40
#